data_AF-A0A653CNS2-F1
#
_entry.id   AF-A0A653CNS2-F1
#
_cell.length_a   1.000
_cell.length_b   1.000
_cell.length_c   1.000
_cell.angle_alpha   90.00
_cell.angle_beta   90.00
_cell.angle_gamma   90.00
#
_symmetry.space_group_name_H-M   'P 1'
#
loop_
_entity.id
_entity.type
_entity.pdbx_description
1 polymer ?
#
loop_
_entity_poly.entity_id
_entity_poly.type
_entity_poly.pdbx_seq_one_letter_code
_entity_poly.pdbx_strand_id
1 'polypeptide(L)'
;MASKHVLRFSAIVNYFKEEEKLIARGENAVESGHIKDMAFDSQFMIIRGSVHASMRDRIYKVELKLDADAEIGEATCTCPRGQYLCHHMA
;
A
#
# COMPACT_ATOMS: atom_id res chain seq x y z
N MET A 1 7.49 23.86 12.70
CA MET A 1 7.77 22.50 13.21
C MET A 1 7.31 21.53 12.16
N ALA A 2 8.18 20.61 11.70
CA ALA A 2 7.74 19.57 10.78
C ALA A 2 6.74 18.66 11.51
N SER A 3 5.55 18.49 10.93
CA SER A 3 4.58 17.50 11.39
C SER A 3 5.23 16.11 11.37
N LYS A 4 5.21 15.40 12.50
CA LYS A 4 5.62 14.00 12.54
C LYS A 4 4.42 13.15 12.16
N HIS A 5 4.50 12.50 11.01
CA HIS A 5 3.50 11.51 10.59
C HIS A 5 3.98 10.12 11.01
N VAL A 6 3.13 9.37 11.71
CA VAL A 6 3.43 8.02 12.20
C VAL A 6 2.40 7.06 11.61
N LEU A 7 2.83 6.15 10.74
CA LEU A 7 2.01 5.03 10.32
C LEU A 7 2.15 3.90 11.34
N ARG A 8 1.04 3.44 11.91
CA ARG A 8 1.02 2.33 12.86
C ARG A 8 0.89 1.01 12.11
N PHE A 9 1.63 -0.02 12.53
CA PHE A 9 1.41 -1.37 11.97
C PHE A 9 0.00 -1.89 12.22
N SER A 10 -0.63 -1.47 13.31
CA SER A 10 -2.06 -1.78 13.56
C SER A 10 -2.97 -1.25 12.45
N ALA A 11 -2.65 -0.11 11.82
CA ALA A 11 -3.45 0.43 10.73
C ALA A 11 -3.43 -0.50 9.51
N ILE A 12 -2.26 -1.06 9.19
CA ILE A 12 -2.11 -2.06 8.13
C ILE A 12 -2.89 -3.33 8.49
N VAL A 13 -2.67 -3.89 9.68
CA VAL A 13 -3.33 -5.13 10.13
C VAL A 13 -4.85 -4.97 10.14
N ASN A 14 -5.36 -3.86 10.67
CA ASN A 14 -6.80 -3.59 10.74
C ASN A 14 -7.43 -3.43 9.36
N TYR A 15 -6.75 -2.75 8.44
CA TYR A 15 -7.25 -2.55 7.07
C TYR A 15 -7.36 -3.87 6.30
N PHE A 16 -6.40 -4.77 6.51
CA PHE A 16 -6.34 -6.09 5.86
C PHE A 16 -6.95 -7.22 6.69
N LYS A 17 -7.67 -6.95 7.79
CA LYS A 17 -8.13 -7.98 8.75
C LYS A 17 -8.95 -9.13 8.14
N GLU A 18 -9.73 -8.86 7.09
CA GLU A 18 -10.54 -9.90 6.42
C GLU A 18 -9.73 -10.67 5.35
N GLU A 19 -8.52 -10.21 5.03
CA GLU A 19 -7.67 -10.69 3.95
C GLU A 19 -6.19 -10.73 4.37
N GLU A 20 -5.89 -11.14 5.61
CA GLU A 20 -4.54 -11.08 6.22
C GLU A 20 -3.45 -11.73 5.36
N LYS A 21 -3.80 -12.77 4.59
CA LYS A 21 -2.91 -13.43 3.61
C LYS A 21 -2.32 -12.48 2.57
N LEU A 22 -2.94 -11.31 2.34
CA LEU A 22 -2.44 -10.29 1.42
C LEU A 22 -1.22 -9.56 2.00
N ILE A 23 -1.13 -9.41 3.32
CA ILE A 23 0.03 -8.82 4.00
C ILE A 23 1.28 -9.66 3.72
N ALA A 24 1.21 -10.97 3.94
CA ALA A 24 2.33 -11.87 3.65
C ALA A 24 2.75 -11.84 2.16
N ARG A 25 1.79 -11.63 1.25
CA ARG A 25 2.08 -11.48 -0.19
C ARG A 25 2.67 -10.12 -0.54
N GLY A 26 2.29 -9.06 0.16
CA GLY A 26 2.91 -7.74 0.06
C GLY A 26 4.36 -7.78 0.53
N GLU A 27 4.61 -8.43 1.67
CA GLU A 27 5.95 -8.65 2.21
C GLU A 27 6.84 -9.42 1.23
N ASN A 28 6.32 -10.50 0.63
CA ASN A 28 7.03 -11.20 -0.45
C ASN A 28 7.40 -10.27 -1.62
N ALA A 29 6.55 -9.30 -1.99
CA ALA A 29 6.84 -8.36 -3.06
C ALA A 29 7.99 -7.40 -2.70
N VAL A 30 8.15 -7.06 -1.41
CA VAL A 30 9.30 -6.31 -0.89
C VAL A 30 10.56 -7.18 -0.99
N GLU A 31 10.54 -8.38 -0.43
CA GLU A 31 11.69 -9.28 -0.36
C GLU A 31 12.22 -9.67 -1.75
N SER A 32 11.33 -9.81 -2.71
CA SER A 32 11.67 -10.16 -4.09
C SER A 32 11.99 -8.96 -5.00
N GLY A 33 12.06 -7.74 -4.45
CA GLY A 33 12.46 -6.53 -5.20
C GLY A 33 11.44 -6.05 -6.24
N HIS A 34 10.16 -6.35 -6.04
CA HIS A 34 9.08 -5.91 -6.92
C HIS A 34 8.59 -4.49 -6.59
N ILE A 35 8.90 -3.95 -5.41
CA ILE A 35 8.65 -2.54 -5.09
C ILE A 35 9.69 -1.67 -5.81
N LYS A 36 9.25 -0.81 -6.73
CA LYS A 36 10.13 0.05 -7.55
C LYS A 36 10.29 1.44 -6.97
N ASP A 37 9.22 2.01 -6.45
CA ASP A 37 9.23 3.27 -5.74
C ASP A 37 8.12 3.31 -4.69
N MET A 38 8.34 4.14 -3.68
CA MET A 38 7.36 4.50 -2.66
C MET A 38 7.63 5.94 -2.24
N ALA A 39 6.57 6.74 -2.15
CA ALA A 39 6.64 8.12 -1.71
C ALA A 39 5.47 8.43 -0.77
N PHE A 40 5.74 9.20 0.28
CA PHE A 40 4.71 9.72 1.16
C PHE A 40 4.53 11.22 0.93
N ASP A 41 3.30 11.59 0.57
CA ASP A 41 2.85 12.96 0.39
C ASP A 41 2.16 13.41 1.69
N SER A 42 2.93 14.07 2.54
CA SER A 42 2.47 14.51 3.86
C SER A 42 1.42 15.63 3.79
N GLN A 43 1.32 16.36 2.67
CA GLN A 43 0.33 17.42 2.51
C GLN A 43 -1.06 16.84 2.31
N PHE A 44 -1.15 15.75 1.55
CA PHE A 44 -2.43 15.09 1.24
C PHE A 44 -2.67 13.80 2.05
N MET A 45 -1.71 13.40 2.90
CA MET A 45 -1.74 12.15 3.65
C MET A 45 -1.84 10.92 2.74
N ILE A 46 -1.07 10.93 1.64
CA ILE A 46 -1.13 9.88 0.61
C ILE A 46 0.19 9.13 0.52
N ILE A 47 0.15 7.81 0.57
CA ILE A 47 1.28 6.94 0.21
C ILE A 47 1.07 6.49 -1.24
N ARG A 48 2.04 6.75 -2.10
CA ARG A 48 2.06 6.28 -3.49
C ARG A 48 3.17 5.25 -3.66
N GLY A 49 2.88 4.19 -4.40
CA GLY A 49 3.86 3.16 -4.70
C GLY A 49 3.75 2.63 -6.13
N SER A 50 4.86 2.11 -6.62
CA SER A 50 4.94 1.39 -7.89
C SER A 50 5.39 -0.04 -7.66
N VAL A 51 4.52 -0.99 -7.97
CA VAL A 51 4.75 -2.42 -7.72
C VAL A 51 4.77 -3.18 -9.03
N HIS A 52 5.86 -3.90 -9.27
CA HIS A 52 6.04 -4.74 -10.44
C HIS A 52 5.23 -6.04 -10.30
N ALA A 53 4.56 -6.44 -11.37
CA ALA A 53 3.76 -7.66 -11.40
C ALA A 53 4.67 -8.89 -11.57
N SER A 54 4.57 -9.87 -10.67
CA SER A 54 5.48 -11.03 -10.66
C SER A 54 5.59 -11.81 -11.99
N MET A 55 4.52 -11.82 -12.79
CA MET A 55 4.43 -12.65 -14.02
C MET A 55 4.47 -11.85 -15.32
N ARG A 56 4.50 -10.51 -15.26
CA ARG A 56 4.42 -9.66 -16.46
C ARG A 56 5.32 -8.46 -16.28
N ASP A 57 5.94 -7.98 -17.35
CA ASP A 57 6.67 -6.71 -17.31
C ASP A 57 5.68 -5.53 -17.28
N ARG A 58 4.99 -5.37 -16.16
CA ARG A 58 3.98 -4.36 -15.92
C ARG A 58 4.13 -3.83 -14.52
N ILE A 59 4.01 -2.51 -14.40
CA ILE A 59 4.03 -1.79 -13.13
C ILE A 59 2.60 -1.39 -12.80
N TYR A 60 2.15 -1.72 -11.60
CA TYR A 60 0.91 -1.21 -11.03
C TYR A 60 1.20 -0.04 -10.11
N LYS A 61 0.33 0.97 -10.18
CA LYS A 61 0.37 2.13 -9.30
C LYS A 61 -0.59 1.88 -8.15
N VAL A 62 -0.10 2.17 -6.95
CA VAL A 62 -0.80 1.99 -5.68
C VAL A 62 -0.93 3.35 -5.02
N GLU A 63 -2.10 3.65 -4.50
CA GLU A 63 -2.34 4.85 -3.70
C GLU A 63 -3.10 4.47 -2.43
N LEU A 64 -2.54 4.78 -1.26
CA LEU A 64 -3.17 4.63 0.05
C LEU A 64 -3.44 6.03 0.60
N LYS A 65 -4.69 6.33 0.93
CA LYS A 65 -5.07 7.59 1.59
C LYS A 65 -5.25 7.33 3.07
N LEU A 66 -4.49 8.08 3.87
CA LEU A 66 -4.56 8.03 5.32
C LEU A 66 -5.53 9.10 5.82
N ASP A 67 -6.26 8.78 6.89
CA ASP A 67 -7.10 9.75 7.59
C ASP A 67 -6.30 10.58 8.60
N ALA A 68 -7.00 11.40 9.39
CA ALA A 68 -6.40 12.25 10.42
C ALA A 68 -5.70 11.46 11.54
N ASP A 69 -6.09 10.21 11.76
CA ASP A 69 -5.51 9.31 12.77
C ASP A 69 -4.39 8.43 12.19
N ALA A 70 -4.01 8.68 10.93
CA ALA A 70 -3.06 7.89 10.15
C ALA A 70 -3.48 6.42 9.93
N GLU A 71 -4.80 6.16 9.95
CA GLU A 71 -5.38 4.89 9.56
C GLU A 71 -5.65 4.88 8.04
N ILE A 72 -5.65 3.70 7.42
CA ILE A 72 -5.88 3.58 5.98
C ILE A 72 -7.40 3.69 5.71
N GLY A 73 -7.82 4.78 5.08
CA GLY A 73 -9.23 4.99 4.72
C GLY A 73 -9.58 4.43 3.34
N GLU A 74 -8.68 4.62 2.36
CA GLU A 74 -8.88 4.17 0.99
C GLU A 74 -7.57 3.62 0.42
N ALA A 75 -7.65 2.50 -0.31
CA ALA A 75 -6.55 1.94 -1.06
C ALA A 75 -6.97 1.66 -2.50
N THR A 76 -6.19 2.13 -3.45
CA THR A 76 -6.44 1.89 -4.88
C THR A 76 -5.21 1.27 -5.53
N CYS A 77 -5.44 0.43 -6.53
CA CYS A 77 -4.38 -0.16 -7.34
C CYS A 77 -4.83 -0.23 -8.79
N THR A 78 -3.92 0.01 -9.73
CA THR A 78 -4.22 -0.11 -11.17
C THR A 78 -4.21 -1.54 -11.69
N CYS A 79 -4.07 -2.55 -10.82
CA CYS A 79 -4.17 -3.93 -11.22
C CYS A 79 -5.64 -4.32 -11.49
N PRO A 80 -5.91 -5.39 -12.28
CA PRO A 80 -7.27 -5.82 -12.55
C PRO A 80 -8.07 -6.17 -11.28
N ARG A 81 -7.39 -6.56 -10.20
CA ARG A 81 -8.00 -6.82 -8.89
C ARG A 81 -8.14 -5.58 -8.02
N GLY A 82 -7.62 -4.42 -8.42
CA GLY A 82 -7.60 -3.20 -7.61
C GLY A 82 -8.96 -2.53 -7.42
N GLN A 83 -10.00 -3.06 -8.06
CA GLN A 83 -11.41 -2.82 -7.68
C GLN A 83 -11.78 -3.47 -6.32
N TYR A 84 -10.92 -4.37 -5.84
CA TYR A 84 -10.96 -5.05 -4.54
C TYR A 84 -9.60 -4.92 -3.83
N LEU A 85 -9.52 -5.40 -2.60
CA LEU A 85 -8.27 -5.49 -1.85
C LEU A 85 -7.27 -6.43 -2.57
N CYS A 86 -6.03 -5.97 -2.76
CA CYS A 86 -4.98 -6.76 -3.40
C CYS A 86 -3.64 -6.61 -2.67
N HIS A 87 -2.76 -7.60 -2.84
CA HIS A 87 -1.47 -7.62 -2.14
C HIS A 87 -0.49 -6.51 -2.54
N HIS A 88 -0.69 -5.82 -3.68
CA HIS A 88 0.15 -4.67 -4.02
C HIS A 88 -0.11 -3.47 -3.10
N MET A 89 -1.28 -3.43 -2.45
CA MET A 89 -1.66 -2.38 -1.50
C MET A 89 -1.17 -2.65 -0.08
N ALA A 90 -0.65 -3.86 0.18
CA ALA A 90 -0.32 -4.37 1.50
C ALA A 90 1.15 -4.12 1.87
#